data_AF-A0A6P3Z3H0-F1
#
_entry.id   AF-A0A6P3Z3H0-F1
#
_cell.length_a   1.000
_cell.length_b   1.000
_cell.length_c   1.000
_cell.angle_alpha   90.00
_cell.angle_beta   90.00
_cell.angle_gamma   90.00
#
_symmetry.space_group_name_H-M   'P 1'
#
loop_
_entity.id
_entity.type
_entity.pdbx_description
1 polymer ?
#
loop_
_entity_poly.entity_id
_entity_poly.type
_entity_poly.pdbx_seq_one_letter_code
_entity_poly.pdbx_strand_id
1 'polypeptide(L)'
;MLVIIGSIVVLVSVLGGYILSHGELGALWQPYELLIIFGAALGAFVSSNSMEVVKGAGRDVVALFKGPKYRKQDYVDLLSLLYDIFVKMRKEGQLGMEAHIEDPANSTLFSAYPRLIAEHHLIDFTTDCLRLMVGGAMDPHELEQLLDVELETHHHEAMVPAQAIQKMADALPG
;
A
#
# COMPACT_ATOMS: atom_id res chain seq x y z
N MET A 1 11.45 9.20 -3.80
CA MET A 1 12.65 10.04 -4.01
C MET A 1 12.72 11.22 -3.06
N LEU A 2 11.64 11.96 -2.80
CA LEU A 2 11.64 13.06 -1.81
C LEU A 2 12.02 12.61 -0.39
N VAL A 3 11.68 11.37 0.02
CA VAL A 3 12.05 10.83 1.34
C VAL A 3 13.56 10.84 1.55
N ILE A 4 14.35 10.32 0.60
CA ILE A 4 15.83 10.29 0.71
C ILE A 4 16.39 11.71 0.78
N ILE A 5 15.90 12.61 -0.07
CA ILE A 5 16.33 14.00 -0.09
C ILE A 5 15.99 14.68 1.25
N GLY A 6 14.77 14.48 1.75
CA GLY A 6 14.32 15.00 3.05
C GLY A 6 15.17 14.47 4.21
N SER A 7 15.49 13.17 4.23
CA SER A 7 16.38 12.58 5.23
C SER A 7 17.77 13.21 5.19
N ILE A 8 18.33 13.46 4.01
CA ILE A 8 19.63 14.14 3.86
C ILE A 8 19.53 15.58 4.39
N VAL A 9 18.47 16.31 4.05
CA VAL A 9 18.26 17.69 4.52
C VAL A 9 18.21 17.75 6.04
N VAL A 10 17.48 16.84 6.69
CA VAL A 10 17.41 16.74 8.16
C VAL A 10 18.79 16.46 8.75
N LEU A 11 19.48 15.42 8.26
CA LEU A 11 20.80 15.03 8.77
C LEU A 11 21.83 16.16 8.64
N VAL A 12 21.89 16.81 7.47
CA VAL A 12 22.82 17.93 7.24
C VAL A 12 22.48 19.13 8.10
N SER A 13 21.20 19.42 8.32
CA SER A 13 20.79 20.55 9.16
C SER A 13 21.14 20.32 10.64
N VAL A 14 20.86 19.12 11.16
CA VAL A 14 21.16 18.76 12.56
C VAL A 14 22.66 18.66 12.80
N LEU A 15 23.38 17.85 12.01
CA LEU A 15 24.82 17.65 12.18
C LEU A 15 25.61 18.90 11.83
N GLY A 16 25.26 19.57 10.73
CA GLY A 16 25.90 20.82 10.31
C GLY A 16 25.70 21.94 11.32
N GLY A 17 24.48 22.10 11.84
CA GLY A 17 24.19 23.07 12.91
C GLY A 17 25.01 22.82 14.17
N TYR A 18 25.12 21.56 14.59
CA TYR A 18 25.88 21.16 15.78
C TYR A 18 27.39 21.39 15.65
N ILE A 19 27.96 21.10 14.48
CA ILE A 19 29.39 21.37 14.21
C ILE A 19 29.65 22.88 14.18
N LEU A 20 28.77 23.66 13.54
CA LEU A 20 28.89 25.13 13.48
C LEU A 20 28.77 25.78 14.87
N SER A 21 28.00 25.17 15.79
CA SER A 21 27.95 25.57 17.19
C SER A 21 29.16 25.11 18.02
N HIS A 22 30.22 24.61 17.38
CA HIS A 22 31.44 24.08 18.02
C HIS A 22 31.20 22.83 18.88
N GLY A 23 30.17 22.04 18.57
CA GLY A 23 29.88 20.79 19.26
C GLY A 23 30.81 19.65 18.81
N GLU A 24 31.25 18.81 19.74
CA GLU A 24 32.01 17.60 19.41
C GLU A 24 31.06 16.46 19.04
N LEU A 25 31.11 15.97 17.80
CA LEU A 25 30.24 14.89 17.31
C LEU A 25 30.28 13.62 18.18
N GLY A 26 31.38 13.36 18.87
CA GLY A 26 31.51 12.25 19.80
C GLY A 26 30.56 12.33 21.00
N ALA A 27 30.14 13.54 21.39
CA ALA A 27 29.19 13.74 22.47
C ALA A 27 27.76 13.33 22.09
N LEU A 28 27.40 13.36 20.80
CA LEU A 28 26.11 12.87 20.30
C LEU A 28 26.03 11.34 20.27
N TRP A 29 27.18 10.66 20.28
CA TRP A 29 27.23 9.20 20.26
C TRP A 29 27.11 8.64 21.68
N GLN A 30 25.87 8.60 22.18
CA GLN A 30 25.53 8.03 23.49
C GLN A 30 24.69 6.75 23.33
N PRO A 31 25.33 5.56 23.37
CA PRO A 31 24.64 4.29 23.12
C PRO A 31 23.50 4.00 24.10
N TYR A 32 23.65 4.44 25.35
CA TYR A 32 22.65 4.20 26.40
C TYR A 32 21.38 5.03 26.19
N GLU A 33 21.50 6.29 25.78
CA GLU A 33 20.33 7.11 25.44
C GLU A 33 19.61 6.56 24.22
N LEU A 34 20.37 6.15 23.20
CA LEU A 34 19.79 5.51 22.02
C LEU A 34 19.03 4.24 22.40
N LEU A 35 19.57 3.40 23.28
CA LEU A 35 18.87 2.20 23.79
C LEU A 35 17.59 2.57 24.55
N ILE A 36 17.63 3.57 25.42
CA ILE A 36 16.47 3.97 26.24
C ILE A 36 15.37 4.53 25.33
N ILE A 37 15.70 5.49 24.46
CA ILE A 37 14.75 6.18 23.59
C ILE A 37 14.20 5.21 22.55
N PHE A 38 15.07 4.53 21.81
CA PHE A 38 14.67 3.62 20.74
C PHE A 38 14.01 2.36 21.28
N GLY A 39 14.52 1.82 22.40
CA GLY A 39 13.94 0.66 23.07
C GLY A 39 12.57 0.95 23.66
N ALA A 40 12.37 2.12 24.28
CA ALA A 40 11.06 2.54 24.75
C ALA A 40 10.08 2.78 23.59
N ALA A 41 10.52 3.44 22.51
CA ALA A 41 9.68 3.69 21.34
C ALA A 41 9.25 2.39 20.64
N LEU A 42 10.19 1.47 20.39
CA LEU A 42 9.87 0.16 19.81
C LEU A 42 9.02 -0.70 20.75
N GLY A 43 9.31 -0.68 22.06
CA GLY A 43 8.51 -1.39 23.06
C GLY A 43 7.08 -0.87 23.08
N ALA A 44 6.89 0.45 23.09
CA ALA A 44 5.59 1.09 23.01
C ALA A 44 4.87 0.70 21.71
N PHE A 45 5.55 0.81 20.56
CA PHE A 45 5.01 0.45 19.25
C PHE A 45 4.53 -1.00 19.17
N VAL A 46 5.31 -1.95 19.67
CA VAL A 46 4.91 -3.37 19.68
C VAL A 46 3.79 -3.62 20.68
N SER A 47 3.78 -2.94 21.84
CA SER A 47 2.74 -3.11 22.85
C SER A 47 1.39 -2.50 22.46
N SER A 48 1.38 -1.47 21.60
CA SER A 48 0.17 -0.72 21.22
C SER A 48 -0.47 -1.17 19.91
N ASN A 49 0.14 -2.11 19.17
CA ASN A 49 -0.31 -2.51 17.84
C ASN A 49 -0.43 -4.03 17.71
N SER A 50 -1.29 -4.50 16.80
CA SER A 50 -1.39 -5.91 16.48
C SER A 50 -0.15 -6.39 15.71
N MET A 51 0.12 -7.70 15.74
CA MET A 51 1.25 -8.31 15.03
C MET A 51 1.19 -8.06 13.51
N GLU A 52 -0.02 -7.96 12.94
CA GLU A 52 -0.23 -7.65 11.53
C GLU A 52 0.23 -6.23 11.19
N VAL A 53 -0.12 -5.25 12.04
CA VAL A 53 0.30 -3.85 11.87
C VAL A 53 1.82 -3.71 12.01
N VAL A 54 2.43 -4.40 12.99
CA VAL A 54 3.89 -4.40 13.19
C VAL A 54 4.62 -4.96 11.96
N LYS A 55 4.15 -6.07 11.41
CA LYS A 55 4.72 -6.67 10.19
C LYS A 55 4.48 -5.81 8.95
N GLY A 56 3.28 -5.25 8.83
CA GLY A 56 2.91 -4.32 7.76
C GLY A 56 3.83 -3.10 7.74
N ALA A 57 4.03 -2.47 8.90
CA ALA A 57 4.93 -1.33 9.07
C ALA A 57 6.35 -1.65 8.61
N GLY A 58 6.89 -2.80 9.04
CA GLY A 58 8.22 -3.24 8.60
C GLY A 58 8.31 -3.47 7.09
N ARG A 59 7.29 -4.11 6.48
CA ARG A 59 7.22 -4.33 5.03
C ARG A 59 7.16 -3.00 4.28
N ASP A 60 6.36 -2.06 4.75
CA ASP A 60 6.12 -0.79 4.08
C ASP A 60 7.33 0.13 4.19
N VAL A 61 8.06 0.12 5.32
CA VAL A 61 9.36 0.79 5.45
C VAL A 61 10.36 0.30 4.41
N VAL A 62 10.46 -1.01 4.18
CA VAL A 62 11.33 -1.57 3.13
C VAL A 62 10.83 -1.19 1.74
N ALA A 63 9.51 -1.13 1.53
CA ALA A 63 8.91 -0.72 0.26
C ALA A 63 9.21 0.75 -0.09
N LEU A 64 9.33 1.65 0.89
CA LEU A 64 9.69 3.06 0.65
C LEU A 64 11.02 3.21 -0.10
N PHE A 65 11.99 2.32 0.15
CA PHE A 65 13.28 2.31 -0.55
C PHE A 65 13.19 1.77 -1.99
N LYS A 66 12.19 0.94 -2.30
CA LYS A 66 11.98 0.38 -3.66
C LYS A 66 11.33 1.39 -4.62
N GLY A 67 10.71 2.45 -4.11
CA GLY A 67 10.09 3.51 -4.90
C GLY A 67 8.60 3.25 -5.20
N PRO A 68 8.00 4.03 -6.12
CA PRO A 68 6.56 3.96 -6.36
C PRO A 68 6.15 2.61 -6.94
N LYS A 69 5.15 1.99 -6.30
CA LYS A 69 4.59 0.69 -6.69
C LYS A 69 3.94 0.72 -8.07
N TYR A 70 3.19 1.80 -8.37
CA TYR A 70 2.46 1.97 -9.63
C TYR A 70 3.14 2.98 -10.55
N ARG A 71 3.16 2.66 -11.85
CA ARG A 71 3.67 3.51 -12.93
C ARG A 71 2.53 3.87 -13.88
N LYS A 72 2.76 4.87 -14.74
CA LYS A 72 1.80 5.29 -15.77
C LYS A 72 1.26 4.13 -16.60
N GLN A 73 2.12 3.17 -16.95
CA GLN A 73 1.73 2.00 -17.73
C GLN A 73 0.71 1.12 -17.01
N ASP A 74 0.78 1.01 -15.67
CA ASP A 74 -0.19 0.21 -14.89
C ASP A 74 -1.62 0.76 -15.01
N TYR A 75 -1.76 2.09 -15.04
CA TYR A 75 -3.07 2.74 -15.24
C TYR A 75 -3.60 2.54 -16.66
N VAL A 76 -2.72 2.54 -17.67
CA VAL A 76 -3.10 2.27 -19.05
C VAL A 76 -3.53 0.81 -19.19
N ASP A 77 -2.73 -0.11 -18.66
CA ASP A 77 -3.01 -1.55 -18.64
C ASP A 77 -4.35 -1.83 -17.95
N LEU A 78 -4.65 -1.16 -16.83
CA LEU A 78 -5.93 -1.29 -16.12
C LEU A 78 -7.11 -0.85 -16.99
N LEU A 79 -6.99 0.32 -17.63
CA LEU A 79 -8.06 0.84 -18.49
C LEU A 79 -8.28 -0.06 -19.73
N SER A 80 -7.19 -0.59 -20.29
CA SER A 80 -7.24 -1.55 -21.40
C SER A 80 -7.88 -2.88 -20.98
N LEU A 81 -7.55 -3.40 -19.79
CA LEU A 81 -8.19 -4.58 -19.23
C LEU A 81 -9.70 -4.38 -19.07
N LEU A 82 -10.13 -3.26 -18.48
CA LEU A 82 -11.56 -2.94 -18.34
C LEU A 82 -12.26 -2.83 -19.70
N TYR A 83 -11.61 -2.21 -20.69
CA TYR A 83 -12.14 -2.15 -22.05
C TYR A 83 -12.34 -3.54 -22.65
N ASP A 84 -11.35 -4.42 -22.55
CA ASP A 84 -11.42 -5.79 -23.07
C ASP A 84 -12.52 -6.60 -22.38
N ILE A 85 -12.69 -6.44 -21.06
CA ILE A 85 -13.80 -7.02 -20.29
C ILE A 85 -15.14 -6.55 -20.86
N PHE A 86 -15.36 -5.24 -20.99
CA PHE A 86 -16.63 -4.70 -21.48
C PHE A 86 -16.94 -5.09 -22.92
N VAL A 87 -15.92 -5.10 -23.80
CA VAL A 87 -16.08 -5.55 -25.19
C VAL A 87 -16.44 -7.02 -25.25
N LYS A 88 -15.80 -7.85 -24.42
CA LYS A 88 -16.05 -9.29 -24.40
C LYS A 88 -17.42 -9.62 -23.83
N MET A 89 -17.83 -8.97 -22.73
CA MET A 89 -19.21 -9.08 -22.21
C MET A 89 -20.26 -8.68 -23.25
N ARG A 90 -20.00 -7.65 -24.06
CA ARG A 90 -20.92 -7.23 -25.12
C ARG A 90 -21.02 -8.25 -26.26
N LYS A 91 -19.92 -8.92 -26.61
CA LYS A 91 -19.85 -9.87 -27.73
C LYS A 91 -20.35 -11.26 -27.35
N GLU A 92 -19.94 -11.77 -26.20
CA GLU A 92 -20.16 -13.16 -25.77
C GLU A 92 -21.26 -13.30 -24.71
N GLY A 93 -21.76 -12.18 -24.18
CA GLY A 93 -22.76 -12.15 -23.11
C GLY A 93 -22.17 -12.45 -21.74
N GLN A 94 -23.04 -12.49 -20.72
CA GLN A 94 -22.65 -12.71 -19.31
C GLN A 94 -22.08 -14.13 -19.07
N LEU A 95 -22.64 -15.14 -19.73
CA LEU A 95 -22.17 -16.55 -19.64
C LEU A 95 -20.73 -16.74 -20.15
N GLY A 96 -20.32 -15.99 -21.17
CA GLY A 96 -18.93 -16.04 -21.68
C GLY A 96 -17.90 -15.48 -20.69
N MET A 97 -18.34 -14.75 -19.67
CA MET A 97 -17.46 -14.14 -18.68
C MET A 97 -17.23 -15.02 -17.44
N GLU A 98 -18.13 -15.96 -17.13
CA GLU A 98 -18.02 -16.84 -15.94
C GLU A 98 -16.68 -17.58 -15.90
N ALA A 99 -16.28 -18.20 -17.01
CA ALA A 99 -15.01 -18.93 -17.10
C ALA A 99 -13.78 -18.03 -16.89
N HIS A 100 -13.89 -16.74 -17.20
CA HIS A 100 -12.81 -15.77 -16.98
C HIS A 100 -12.79 -15.22 -15.55
N ILE A 101 -13.94 -15.20 -14.86
CA ILE A 101 -14.09 -14.74 -13.48
C ILE A 101 -13.69 -15.83 -12.47
N GLU A 102 -14.00 -17.11 -12.75
CA GLU A 102 -13.67 -18.20 -11.83
C GLU A 102 -12.18 -18.55 -11.82
N ASP A 103 -11.50 -18.42 -12.97
CA ASP A 103 -10.06 -18.67 -13.08
C ASP A 103 -9.35 -17.52 -13.83
N PRO A 104 -9.16 -16.37 -13.16
CA PRO A 104 -8.47 -15.23 -13.77
C PRO A 104 -6.99 -15.53 -14.07
N ALA A 105 -6.37 -16.47 -13.35
CA ALA A 105 -4.95 -16.80 -13.55
C ALA A 105 -4.70 -17.53 -14.89
N ASN A 106 -5.61 -18.42 -15.30
CA ASN A 106 -5.51 -19.12 -16.59
C ASN A 106 -6.35 -18.47 -17.70
N SER A 107 -7.04 -17.37 -17.39
CA SER A 107 -7.85 -16.64 -18.34
C SER A 107 -7.00 -15.93 -19.40
N THR A 108 -7.34 -16.14 -20.67
CA THR A 108 -6.70 -15.44 -21.80
C THR A 108 -6.90 -13.91 -21.76
N LEU A 109 -7.94 -13.44 -21.06
CA LEU A 109 -8.25 -12.02 -20.92
C LEU A 109 -7.30 -11.34 -19.91
N PHE A 110 -7.10 -11.95 -18.74
CA PHE A 110 -6.20 -11.40 -17.73
C PHE A 110 -4.73 -11.69 -18.07
N SER A 111 -4.44 -12.82 -18.71
CA SER A 111 -3.06 -13.22 -19.11
C SER A 111 -2.39 -12.22 -20.05
N ALA A 112 -3.16 -11.39 -20.76
CA ALA A 112 -2.65 -10.28 -21.56
C ALA A 112 -1.99 -9.17 -20.73
N TYR A 113 -2.29 -9.12 -19.42
CA TYR A 113 -1.84 -8.09 -18.48
C TYR A 113 -1.10 -8.71 -17.28
N PRO A 114 0.09 -9.32 -17.49
CA PRO A 114 0.81 -10.05 -16.44
C PRO A 114 1.22 -9.18 -15.24
N ARG A 115 1.38 -7.87 -15.46
CA ARG A 115 1.69 -6.90 -14.38
C ARG A 115 0.53 -6.69 -13.43
N LEU A 116 -0.71 -6.79 -13.93
CA LEU A 116 -1.92 -6.67 -13.12
C LEU A 116 -2.27 -7.99 -12.42
N ILE A 117 -2.04 -9.14 -13.07
CA ILE A 117 -2.24 -10.47 -12.43
C ILE A 117 -1.39 -10.62 -11.16
N ALA A 118 -0.19 -10.04 -11.14
CA ALA A 118 0.67 -10.07 -9.96
C ALA A 118 0.07 -9.35 -8.73
N GLU A 119 -0.95 -8.49 -8.94
CA GLU A 119 -1.67 -7.80 -7.88
C GLU A 119 -2.98 -8.52 -7.57
N HIS A 120 -2.89 -9.51 -6.68
CA HIS A 120 -4.03 -10.35 -6.27
C HIS A 120 -5.25 -9.52 -5.86
N HIS A 121 -5.09 -8.49 -5.03
CA HIS A 121 -6.22 -7.69 -4.56
C HIS A 121 -6.96 -6.96 -5.69
N LEU A 122 -6.25 -6.49 -6.72
CA LEU A 122 -6.87 -5.85 -7.88
C LEU A 122 -7.71 -6.85 -8.68
N ILE A 123 -7.16 -8.05 -8.89
CA ILE A 123 -7.86 -9.12 -9.59
C ILE A 123 -9.08 -9.57 -8.80
N ASP A 124 -8.92 -9.88 -7.52
CA ASP A 124 -10.00 -10.34 -6.64
C ASP A 124 -11.15 -9.31 -6.64
N PHE A 125 -10.86 -8.04 -6.38
CA PHE A 125 -11.83 -6.93 -6.43
C PHE A 125 -12.56 -6.85 -7.76
N THR A 126 -11.83 -6.93 -8.88
CA THR A 126 -12.42 -6.86 -10.22
C THR A 126 -13.29 -8.08 -10.51
N THR A 127 -12.83 -9.29 -10.17
CA THR A 127 -13.56 -10.53 -10.42
C THR A 127 -14.78 -10.68 -9.53
N ASP A 128 -14.71 -10.25 -8.26
CA ASP A 128 -15.84 -10.29 -7.34
C ASP A 128 -16.94 -9.31 -7.78
N CYS A 129 -16.56 -8.11 -8.22
CA CYS A 129 -17.48 -7.17 -8.86
C CYS A 129 -18.16 -7.79 -10.08
N LEU A 130 -17.40 -8.38 -11.00
CA LEU A 130 -17.94 -9.04 -12.17
C LEU A 130 -18.84 -10.24 -11.81
N ARG A 131 -18.52 -10.98 -10.75
CA ARG A 131 -19.33 -12.10 -10.25
C ARG A 131 -20.70 -11.62 -9.76
N LEU A 132 -20.73 -10.50 -9.03
CA LEU A 132 -21.98 -9.87 -8.58
C LEU A 132 -22.82 -9.38 -9.77
N MET A 133 -22.18 -8.79 -10.78
CA MET A 133 -22.85 -8.34 -12.01
C MET A 133 -23.43 -9.48 -12.84
N VAL A 134 -22.68 -10.58 -13.03
CA VAL A 134 -23.13 -11.75 -13.81
C VAL A 134 -24.20 -12.55 -13.07
N GLY A 135 -24.08 -12.67 -11.74
CA GLY A 135 -25.07 -13.35 -10.91
C GLY A 135 -26.42 -12.63 -10.80
N GLY A 136 -26.54 -11.40 -11.34
CA GLY A 136 -27.77 -10.60 -11.29
C GLY A 136 -28.24 -10.28 -9.88
N ALA A 137 -27.33 -10.33 -8.90
CA ALA A 137 -27.66 -10.39 -7.48
C ALA A 137 -27.86 -9.02 -6.83
N MET A 138 -27.54 -7.92 -7.51
CA MET A 138 -27.57 -6.57 -6.93
C MET A 138 -27.99 -5.50 -7.94
N ASP A 139 -28.69 -4.49 -7.44
CA ASP A 139 -28.98 -3.26 -8.17
C ASP A 139 -27.67 -2.48 -8.42
N PRO A 140 -27.50 -1.80 -9.58
CA PRO A 140 -26.28 -1.04 -9.87
C PRO A 140 -25.88 -0.03 -8.78
N HIS A 141 -26.86 0.57 -8.07
CA HIS A 141 -26.57 1.51 -7.01
C HIS A 141 -26.04 0.84 -5.74
N GLU A 142 -26.55 -0.36 -5.41
CA GLU A 142 -26.04 -1.14 -4.29
C GLU A 142 -24.62 -1.64 -4.56
N LEU A 143 -24.34 -2.03 -5.81
CA LEU A 143 -23.00 -2.44 -6.22
C LEU A 143 -22.00 -1.28 -6.08
N GLU A 144 -22.35 -0.08 -6.53
CA GLU A 144 -21.51 1.11 -6.38
C GLU A 144 -21.16 1.37 -4.90
N GLN A 145 -22.17 1.36 -4.02
CA GLN A 145 -21.97 1.55 -2.58
C GLN A 145 -21.07 0.48 -1.96
N LEU A 146 -21.24 -0.78 -2.36
CA LEU A 146 -20.42 -1.89 -1.88
C LEU A 146 -18.95 -1.68 -2.27
N LEU A 147 -18.70 -1.33 -3.53
CA LEU A 147 -17.35 -1.10 -4.04
C LEU A 147 -16.67 0.08 -3.33
N ASP A 148 -17.41 1.16 -3.07
CA ASP A 148 -16.90 2.31 -2.32
C ASP A 148 -16.53 1.93 -0.89
N VAL A 149 -17.38 1.17 -0.20
CA VAL A 149 -17.11 0.69 1.17
C VAL A 149 -15.89 -0.23 1.21
N GLU A 150 -15.75 -1.12 0.24
CA GLU A 150 -14.58 -2.00 0.15
C GLU A 150 -13.29 -1.20 -0.10
N LEU A 151 -13.32 -0.24 -1.02
CA LEU A 151 -12.19 0.66 -1.28
C LEU A 151 -11.82 1.50 -0.06
N GLU A 152 -12.79 2.05 0.66
CA GLU A 152 -12.55 2.82 1.88
C GLU A 152 -11.96 1.95 2.98
N THR A 153 -12.49 0.74 3.16
CA THR A 153 -12.00 -0.23 4.16
C THR A 153 -10.55 -0.62 3.85
N HIS A 154 -10.25 -1.00 2.60
CA HIS A 154 -8.90 -1.33 2.18
C HIS A 154 -7.95 -0.13 2.35
N HIS A 155 -8.38 1.07 1.99
CA HIS A 155 -7.57 2.28 2.20
C HIS A 155 -7.28 2.53 3.68
N HIS A 156 -8.30 2.38 4.53
CA HIS A 156 -8.15 2.53 5.97
C HIS A 156 -7.14 1.52 6.53
N GLU A 157 -7.30 0.24 6.22
CA GLU A 157 -6.40 -0.83 6.66
C GLU A 157 -4.96 -0.62 6.17
N ALA A 158 -4.79 -0.22 4.91
CA ALA A 158 -3.48 0.09 4.34
C ALA A 158 -2.79 1.29 5.02
N MET A 159 -3.56 2.21 5.63
CA MET A 159 -3.03 3.38 6.34
C MET A 159 -2.69 3.11 7.80
N VAL A 160 -3.24 2.07 8.42
CA VAL A 160 -3.00 1.74 9.85
C VAL A 160 -1.49 1.61 10.17
N PRO A 161 -0.67 0.88 9.38
CA PRO A 161 0.77 0.77 9.67
C PRO A 161 1.50 2.11 9.63
N ALA A 162 1.16 2.98 8.66
CA ALA A 162 1.75 4.31 8.54
C ALA A 162 1.38 5.19 9.74
N GLN A 163 0.11 5.15 10.17
CA GLN A 163 -0.36 5.88 11.35
C GLN A 163 0.31 5.38 12.64
N ALA A 164 0.56 4.08 12.75
CA ALA A 164 1.25 3.50 13.90
C ALA A 164 2.70 3.98 14.00
N ILE A 165 3.41 4.05 12.87
CA ILE A 165 4.77 4.64 12.81
C ILE A 165 4.72 6.14 13.15
N GLN A 166 3.74 6.88 12.62
CA GLN A 166 3.60 8.32 12.92
C GLN A 166 3.40 8.56 14.42
N LYS A 167 2.52 7.79 15.07
CA LYS A 167 2.31 7.88 16.53
C LYS A 167 3.56 7.57 17.32
N MET A 168 4.36 6.58 16.89
CA MET A 168 5.65 6.29 17.52
C MET A 168 6.63 7.46 17.34
N ALA A 169 6.68 8.05 16.14
CA ALA A 169 7.54 9.20 15.85
C ALA A 169 7.14 10.44 16.68
N ASP A 170 5.85 10.72 16.83
CA ASP A 170 5.35 11.84 17.63
C ASP A 170 5.60 11.67 19.14
N ALA A 171 5.79 10.43 19.60
CA ALA A 171 6.10 10.10 21.00
C ALA A 171 7.61 10.17 21.31
N LEU A 172 8.47 10.27 20.30
CA LEU A 172 9.91 10.43 20.50
C LEU A 172 10.22 11.85 20.99
N PRO A 173 11.19 12.02 21.90
CA PRO A 173 11.69 13.34 22.25
C PRO A 173 12.36 13.98 21.02
N GLY A 174 11.95 15.20 20.69
CA GLY A 174 12.49 16.02 19.59
C GLY A 174 13.07 17.33 20.07
#